data_AF-A0A3Q2GPM5-F1
#
_entry.id   AF-A0A3Q2GPM5-F1
#
_cell.length_a   1.000
_cell.length_b   1.000
_cell.length_c   1.000
_cell.angle_alpha   90.00
_cell.angle_beta   90.00
_cell.angle_gamma   90.00
#
_symmetry.space_group_name_H-M   'P 1'
#
loop_
_entity.id
_entity.type
_entity.pdbx_description
1 polymer ?
#
loop_
_entity_poly.entity_id
_entity_poly.type
_entity_poly.pdbx_seq_one_letter_code
_entity_poly.pdbx_strand_id
1 'polypeptide(L)'
;MAIEKSKIAIGFIVAGILMLLFGIITAIIGPTVMKNEVEKNTIIDPKNDLSYTMWRDLPVPFFMSVYFFHVLNPEEILKGEKPMVEQRGPYVYRKQCQKENITFHPNSTVSYKEYRQYFFEPSMSVGNESDVITIPNMLVLGAAVMLEDMPYAVRLLISATFKTFKEGPFLTKTVGELMWGYDSDLVAFLNKYLPGMLPASGKFGLFSEFNNSNTGLFTIHTGRDDITKVHKVDSWNGLTELKYWKTPQCNMINGTAGQLWPPFMTKESTLNFYSPDACRSLELVYQRSGEMQGIPLYRFVAPNTMFANGTDYPPNEGFCPCRQSGLLNVSSCRHNSPVFISHPHFFNADPALLDYVLGLSPTEEEHGLFIDIHPLTGVPLNVSIRLQLNLYMKRVSGITETGKISEVVMPMLWFEENGYIDGPILSTFKTQLVILPAVMEYMQYIFIALGLLTIVVAVFVFYKVKVGTPPPSICCCCCSACGSFHGFNHVFSRADGNGAGETILRITEPKKAFDTIFPITATYRTRSLKQMIGYKGCIYISGAIQKIH
;
A
#
# COMPACT_ATOMS: atom_id res chain seq x y z
N MET A 1 -7.36 -43.10 50.70
CA MET A 1 -5.95 -42.79 50.39
C MET A 1 -5.69 -41.34 50.75
N ALA A 2 -4.65 -41.02 51.53
CA ALA A 2 -4.25 -39.64 51.77
C ALA A 2 -3.29 -39.22 50.64
N ILE A 3 -3.67 -38.22 49.84
CA ILE A 3 -2.79 -37.70 48.78
C ILE A 3 -1.79 -36.76 49.43
N GLU A 4 -0.50 -37.05 49.30
CA GLU A 4 0.55 -36.22 49.89
C GLU A 4 0.60 -34.83 49.25
N LYS A 5 0.43 -33.79 50.07
CA LYS A 5 0.44 -32.39 49.62
C LYS A 5 1.76 -31.98 48.95
N SER A 6 2.86 -32.64 49.29
CA SER A 6 4.17 -32.51 48.64
C SER A 6 4.15 -33.01 47.18
N LYS A 7 3.57 -34.18 46.90
CA LYS A 7 3.42 -34.73 45.55
C LYS A 7 2.50 -33.87 44.68
N ILE A 8 1.43 -33.34 45.25
CA ILE A 8 0.56 -32.36 44.58
C ILE A 8 1.33 -31.09 44.20
N ALA A 9 2.10 -30.52 45.13
CA ALA A 9 2.90 -29.31 44.87
C ALA A 9 3.96 -29.53 43.78
N ILE A 10 4.64 -30.70 43.77
CA ILE A 10 5.58 -31.07 42.70
C ILE A 10 4.86 -31.16 41.35
N GLY A 11 3.66 -31.76 41.30
CA GLY A 11 2.83 -31.81 40.09
C GLY A 11 2.50 -30.42 39.52
N PHE A 12 2.13 -29.46 40.38
CA PHE A 12 1.89 -28.08 39.96
C PHE A 12 3.17 -27.34 39.52
N ILE A 13 4.32 -27.60 40.13
CA ILE A 13 5.61 -27.06 39.66
C ILE A 13 5.92 -27.57 38.25
N VAL A 14 5.77 -28.88 37.99
CA VAL A 14 5.99 -29.47 36.66
C VAL A 14 5.01 -28.91 35.64
N ALA A 15 3.72 -28.81 35.97
CA ALA A 15 2.71 -28.23 35.08
C ALA A 15 2.99 -26.75 34.75
N GLY A 16 3.36 -25.94 35.76
CA GLY A 16 3.72 -24.54 35.57
C GLY A 16 4.99 -24.35 34.73
N ILE A 17 5.99 -25.21 34.89
CA ILE A 17 7.19 -25.24 34.04
C ILE A 17 6.84 -25.61 32.60
N LEU A 18 5.96 -26.60 32.37
CA LEU A 18 5.52 -26.97 31.03
C LEU A 18 4.73 -25.86 30.33
N MET A 19 3.85 -25.15 31.06
CA MET A 19 3.13 -23.98 30.52
C MET A 19 4.10 -22.82 30.20
N LEU A 20 5.07 -22.56 31.08
CA LEU A 20 6.11 -21.55 30.87
C LEU A 20 6.95 -21.86 29.62
N LEU A 21 7.45 -23.10 29.50
CA LEU A 21 8.22 -23.56 28.36
C LEU A 21 7.41 -23.50 27.07
N PHE A 22 6.15 -23.93 27.08
CA PHE A 22 5.26 -23.85 25.93
C PHE A 22 5.08 -22.39 25.46
N GLY A 23 4.76 -21.47 26.38
CA GLY A 23 4.59 -20.05 26.05
C GLY A 23 5.86 -19.35 25.56
N ILE A 24 7.03 -19.73 26.09
CA ILE A 24 8.33 -19.23 25.59
C ILE A 24 8.64 -19.81 24.21
N ILE A 25 8.38 -21.10 23.97
CA ILE A 25 8.60 -21.75 22.68
C ILE A 25 7.67 -21.15 21.62
N THR A 26 6.39 -20.90 21.92
CA THR A 26 5.49 -20.23 20.98
C THR A 26 5.87 -18.77 20.74
N ALA A 27 6.37 -18.04 21.74
CA ALA A 27 6.87 -16.68 21.54
C ALA A 27 8.11 -16.61 20.62
N ILE A 28 8.99 -17.63 20.66
CA ILE A 28 10.18 -17.70 19.80
C ILE A 28 9.83 -18.20 18.39
N ILE A 29 8.96 -19.20 18.27
CA ILE A 29 8.64 -19.87 17.00
C ILE A 29 7.49 -19.18 16.23
N GLY A 30 6.58 -18.51 16.94
CA GLY A 30 5.37 -17.88 16.41
C GLY A 30 5.63 -16.90 15.25
N PRO A 31 6.59 -15.95 15.36
CA PRO A 31 6.93 -15.06 14.26
C PRO A 31 7.41 -15.79 13.00
N THR A 32 8.17 -16.88 13.17
CA THR A 32 8.64 -17.72 12.06
C THR A 32 7.51 -18.50 11.42
N VAL A 33 6.59 -19.06 12.21
CA VAL A 33 5.38 -19.74 11.70
C VAL A 33 4.48 -18.77 10.95
N MET A 34 4.31 -17.55 11.47
CA MET A 34 3.54 -16.49 10.80
C MET A 34 4.16 -16.09 9.46
N LYS A 35 5.48 -15.90 9.41
CA LYS A 35 6.23 -15.62 8.18
C LYS A 35 6.03 -16.74 7.15
N ASN A 36 6.23 -17.99 7.55
CA ASN A 36 6.10 -19.16 6.66
C ASN A 36 4.67 -19.32 6.12
N GLU A 37 3.64 -19.06 6.92
CA GLU A 37 2.24 -19.15 6.49
C GLU A 37 1.84 -17.97 5.58
N VAL A 38 2.41 -16.77 5.78
CA VAL A 38 2.28 -15.66 4.82
C VAL A 38 2.94 -16.01 3.48
N GLU A 39 4.18 -16.53 3.49
CA GLU A 39 4.88 -16.96 2.26
C GLU A 39 4.06 -18.02 1.50
N LYS A 40 3.65 -19.09 2.19
CA LYS A 40 2.86 -20.18 1.63
C LYS A 40 1.52 -19.76 0.98
N ASN A 41 0.91 -18.67 1.46
CA ASN A 41 -0.35 -18.15 0.91
C ASN A 41 -0.17 -16.96 -0.05
N THR A 42 1.05 -16.45 -0.22
CA THR A 42 1.38 -15.39 -1.21
C THR A 42 2.09 -15.93 -2.45
N ILE A 43 2.73 -17.10 -2.39
CA ILE A 43 3.24 -17.82 -3.58
C ILE A 43 2.09 -18.15 -4.54
N ILE A 44 2.30 -17.88 -5.83
CA ILE A 44 1.39 -18.30 -6.91
C ILE A 44 1.65 -19.78 -7.23
N ASP A 45 1.01 -20.68 -6.48
CA ASP A 45 1.02 -22.12 -6.75
C ASP A 45 -0.39 -22.62 -7.11
N PRO A 46 -0.62 -23.21 -8.30
CA PRO A 46 -1.94 -23.72 -8.69
C PRO A 46 -2.41 -24.92 -7.85
N LYS A 47 -1.58 -25.42 -6.92
CA LYS A 47 -1.98 -26.39 -5.88
C LYS A 47 -2.61 -25.74 -4.65
N ASN A 48 -2.42 -24.45 -4.42
CA ASN A 48 -3.09 -23.69 -3.36
C ASN A 48 -4.34 -23.02 -3.96
N ASP A 49 -5.41 -23.81 -4.09
CA ASP A 49 -6.67 -23.45 -4.77
C ASP A 49 -7.22 -22.07 -4.33
N LEU A 50 -7.12 -21.75 -3.03
CA LEU A 50 -7.60 -20.50 -2.46
C LEU A 50 -6.78 -19.29 -2.95
N SER A 51 -5.44 -19.30 -2.76
CA SER A 51 -4.60 -18.17 -3.16
C SER A 51 -4.52 -18.03 -4.69
N TYR A 52 -4.51 -19.15 -5.42
CA TYR A 52 -4.50 -19.17 -6.87
C TYR A 52 -5.80 -18.61 -7.47
N THR A 53 -6.97 -18.99 -6.94
CA THR A 53 -8.26 -18.44 -7.38
C THR A 53 -8.36 -16.94 -7.06
N MET A 54 -7.92 -16.50 -5.87
CA MET A 54 -7.87 -15.07 -5.53
C MET A 54 -6.96 -14.25 -6.47
N TRP A 55 -5.81 -14.80 -6.88
CA TRP A 55 -4.91 -14.17 -7.85
C TRP A 55 -5.48 -14.14 -9.28
N ARG A 56 -6.13 -15.23 -9.70
CA ARG A 56 -6.69 -15.40 -11.06
C ARG A 56 -7.88 -14.46 -11.32
N ASP A 57 -8.85 -14.48 -10.40
CA ASP A 57 -10.19 -13.89 -10.63
C ASP A 57 -10.41 -12.55 -9.92
N LEU A 58 -9.51 -12.16 -9.00
CA LEU A 58 -9.57 -10.93 -8.18
C LEU A 58 -10.96 -10.67 -7.56
N PRO A 59 -11.26 -11.18 -6.36
CA PRO A 59 -12.62 -11.25 -5.84
C PRO A 59 -13.22 -9.89 -5.40
N VAL A 60 -12.57 -8.77 -5.70
CA VAL A 60 -13.00 -7.40 -5.33
C VAL A 60 -13.43 -6.61 -6.56
N PRO A 61 -14.49 -5.78 -6.47
CA PRO A 61 -14.89 -4.92 -7.57
C PRO A 61 -13.87 -3.79 -7.75
N PHE A 62 -13.48 -3.55 -9.01
CA PHE A 62 -12.81 -2.32 -9.42
C PHE A 62 -13.82 -1.43 -10.13
N PHE A 63 -13.68 -0.12 -9.99
CA PHE A 63 -14.48 0.87 -10.71
C PHE A 63 -13.57 1.88 -11.41
N MET A 64 -13.97 2.27 -12.62
CA MET A 64 -13.37 3.37 -13.37
C MET A 64 -14.35 4.54 -13.35
N SER A 65 -14.04 5.58 -12.58
CA SER A 65 -14.79 6.83 -12.50
C SER A 65 -14.18 7.84 -13.47
N VAL A 66 -14.94 8.32 -14.45
CA VAL A 66 -14.44 9.23 -15.50
C VAL A 66 -15.05 10.63 -15.36
N TYR A 67 -14.22 11.65 -15.47
CA TYR A 67 -14.57 13.05 -15.33
C TYR A 67 -14.07 13.83 -16.55
N PHE A 68 -14.98 14.34 -17.37
CA PHE A 68 -14.64 15.09 -18.59
C PHE A 68 -14.50 16.58 -18.31
N PHE A 69 -13.66 17.27 -19.08
CA PHE A 69 -13.57 18.73 -19.10
C PHE A 69 -14.39 19.27 -20.27
N HIS A 70 -15.63 19.66 -19.98
CA HIS A 70 -16.56 20.23 -20.94
C HIS A 70 -16.11 21.65 -21.33
N VAL A 71 -15.79 21.87 -22.61
CA VAL A 71 -15.32 23.17 -23.11
C VAL A 71 -16.49 24.15 -23.25
N LEU A 72 -16.42 25.27 -22.53
CA LEU A 72 -17.48 26.28 -22.46
C LEU A 72 -17.42 27.34 -23.57
N ASN A 73 -16.23 27.63 -24.12
CA ASN A 73 -15.97 28.75 -25.03
C ASN A 73 -15.18 28.37 -26.32
N PRO A 74 -15.61 27.34 -27.08
CA PRO A 74 -14.85 26.81 -28.22
C PRO A 74 -14.57 27.85 -29.32
N GLU A 75 -15.53 28.73 -29.62
CA GLU A 75 -15.39 29.78 -30.61
C GLU A 75 -14.39 30.87 -30.18
N GLU A 76 -14.27 31.12 -28.88
CA GLU A 76 -13.36 32.11 -28.29
C GLU A 76 -11.93 31.58 -28.30
N ILE A 77 -11.73 30.29 -28.01
CA ILE A 77 -10.44 29.61 -28.13
C ILE A 77 -9.91 29.69 -29.58
N LEU A 78 -10.80 29.54 -30.57
CA LEU A 78 -10.45 29.70 -31.99
C LEU A 78 -10.06 31.13 -32.38
N LYS A 79 -10.49 32.14 -31.61
CA LYS A 79 -10.11 33.56 -31.78
C LYS A 79 -8.79 33.90 -31.07
N GLY A 80 -8.36 33.06 -30.11
CA GLY A 80 -7.11 33.16 -29.37
C GLY A 80 -7.26 33.30 -27.85
N GLU A 81 -8.50 33.35 -27.34
CA GLU A 81 -8.79 33.50 -25.91
C GLU A 81 -8.40 32.27 -25.09
N LYS A 82 -8.33 32.43 -23.76
CA LYS A 82 -8.06 31.31 -22.84
C LYS A 82 -9.22 30.31 -22.83
N PRO A 83 -8.95 28.99 -22.92
CA PRO A 83 -9.95 27.96 -22.67
C PRO A 83 -10.60 28.07 -21.29
N MET A 84 -11.93 27.87 -21.26
CA MET A 84 -12.74 27.70 -20.07
C MET A 84 -13.36 26.31 -20.07
N VAL A 85 -13.22 25.56 -18.97
CA VAL A 85 -13.77 24.21 -18.81
C VAL A 85 -14.63 24.06 -17.57
N GLU A 86 -15.59 23.14 -17.65
CA GLU A 86 -16.40 22.66 -16.53
C GLU A 86 -16.18 21.15 -16.36
N GLN A 87 -15.93 20.68 -15.13
CA GLN A 87 -15.84 19.25 -14.86
C GLN A 87 -17.22 18.60 -14.89
N ARG A 88 -17.40 17.53 -15.66
CA ARG A 88 -18.60 16.69 -15.66
C ARG A 88 -18.27 15.23 -15.39
N GLY A 89 -18.79 14.71 -14.28
CA GLY A 89 -18.57 13.35 -13.80
C GLY A 89 -18.93 13.22 -12.31
N PRO A 90 -18.77 12.02 -11.72
CA PRO A 90 -18.23 10.83 -12.37
C PRO A 90 -19.25 10.16 -13.30
N TYR A 91 -18.75 9.58 -14.38
CA TYR A 91 -19.39 8.50 -15.11
C TYR A 91 -18.67 7.21 -14.73
N VAL A 92 -19.36 6.30 -14.04
CA VAL A 92 -18.75 5.15 -13.35
C VAL A 92 -18.99 3.88 -14.13
N TYR A 93 -17.92 3.10 -14.31
CA TYR A 93 -17.95 1.79 -14.93
C TYR A 93 -17.36 0.74 -13.97
N ARG A 94 -18.13 -0.30 -13.62
CA ARG A 94 -17.57 -1.49 -12.95
C ARG A 94 -16.64 -2.20 -13.93
N LYS A 95 -15.39 -2.36 -13.53
CA LYS A 95 -14.34 -3.09 -14.24
C LYS A 95 -14.26 -4.52 -13.73
N GLN A 96 -14.46 -5.48 -14.62
CA GLN A 96 -14.16 -6.90 -14.37
C GLN A 96 -12.83 -7.26 -15.03
N CYS A 97 -11.98 -7.99 -14.31
CA CYS A 97 -10.66 -8.44 -14.76
C CYS A 97 -10.60 -9.97 -14.68
N GLN A 98 -10.11 -10.64 -15.71
CA GLN A 98 -9.91 -12.10 -15.69
C GLN A 98 -8.56 -12.46 -16.31
N LYS A 99 -7.80 -13.34 -15.65
CA LYS A 99 -6.51 -13.83 -16.15
C LYS A 99 -6.70 -15.10 -16.95
N GLU A 100 -6.43 -15.02 -18.26
CA GLU A 100 -6.51 -16.14 -19.21
C GLU A 100 -5.12 -16.56 -19.73
N ASN A 101 -5.09 -17.69 -20.46
CA ASN A 101 -3.90 -18.24 -21.12
C ASN A 101 -2.72 -18.49 -20.14
N ILE A 102 -3.06 -18.80 -18.88
CA ILE A 102 -2.11 -18.95 -17.77
C ILE A 102 -1.20 -20.16 -18.03
N THR A 103 0.10 -19.89 -18.13
CA THR A 103 1.15 -20.87 -18.43
C THR A 103 2.27 -20.76 -17.40
N PHE A 104 2.50 -21.83 -16.63
CA PHE A 104 3.57 -21.90 -15.62
C PHE A 104 4.87 -22.45 -16.20
N HIS A 105 6.00 -21.83 -15.85
CA HIS A 105 7.31 -22.14 -16.41
C HIS A 105 8.29 -22.75 -15.39
N PRO A 106 9.31 -23.52 -15.84
CA PRO A 106 10.29 -24.14 -14.93
C PRO A 106 11.16 -23.16 -14.13
N ASN A 107 11.31 -21.91 -14.58
CA ASN A 107 12.11 -20.84 -13.96
C ASN A 107 11.36 -20.03 -12.88
N SER A 108 10.35 -20.62 -12.24
CA SER A 108 9.49 -19.95 -11.25
C SER A 108 8.79 -18.67 -11.75
N THR A 109 8.43 -18.62 -13.04
CA THR A 109 7.54 -17.59 -13.60
C THR A 109 6.21 -18.17 -14.08
N VAL A 110 5.24 -17.29 -14.27
CA VAL A 110 3.93 -17.58 -14.88
C VAL A 110 3.61 -16.49 -15.89
N SER A 111 3.23 -16.88 -17.11
CA SER A 111 2.72 -15.96 -18.13
C SER A 111 1.20 -16.00 -18.19
N TYR A 112 0.55 -14.85 -18.38
CA TYR A 112 -0.90 -14.72 -18.54
C TYR A 112 -1.27 -13.47 -19.36
N LYS A 113 -2.48 -13.45 -19.89
CA LYS A 113 -3.13 -12.23 -20.40
C LYS A 113 -4.25 -11.85 -19.47
N GLU A 114 -4.34 -10.59 -19.08
CA GLU A 114 -5.48 -10.09 -18.33
C GLU A 114 -6.46 -9.38 -19.25
N TYR A 115 -7.67 -9.92 -19.33
CA TYR A 115 -8.78 -9.34 -20.07
C TYR A 115 -9.60 -8.44 -19.16
N ARG A 116 -9.97 -7.25 -19.67
CA ARG A 116 -10.75 -6.24 -18.96
C ARG A 116 -12.07 -5.95 -19.65
N GLN A 117 -13.16 -5.93 -18.88
CA GLN A 117 -14.51 -5.61 -19.34
C GLN A 117 -15.08 -4.48 -18.47
N TYR A 118 -15.71 -3.50 -19.12
CA TYR A 118 -16.28 -2.32 -18.46
C TYR A 118 -17.80 -2.29 -18.65
N PHE A 119 -18.53 -2.16 -17.53
CA PHE A 119 -19.99 -2.14 -17.47
C PHE A 119 -20.44 -0.85 -16.78
N PHE A 120 -21.30 -0.05 -17.41
CA PHE A 120 -21.75 1.22 -16.84
C PHE A 120 -22.60 1.01 -15.58
N GLU A 121 -22.42 1.86 -14.57
CA GLU A 121 -23.14 1.85 -13.29
C GLU A 121 -23.91 3.18 -13.10
N PRO A 122 -25.17 3.26 -13.58
CA PRO A 122 -25.99 4.47 -13.48
C PRO A 122 -26.24 4.92 -12.03
N SER A 123 -26.25 3.98 -11.08
CA SER A 123 -26.46 4.23 -9.64
C SER A 123 -25.30 4.94 -8.95
N MET A 124 -24.11 4.94 -9.56
CA MET A 124 -22.90 5.60 -9.05
C MET A 124 -22.48 6.80 -9.91
N SER A 125 -23.20 7.07 -11.00
CA SER A 125 -22.88 8.10 -11.98
C SER A 125 -23.71 9.38 -11.77
N VAL A 126 -23.16 10.54 -12.14
CA VAL A 126 -23.86 11.84 -12.06
C VAL A 126 -24.98 11.99 -13.11
N GLY A 127 -24.88 11.23 -14.20
CA GLY A 127 -25.78 11.25 -15.33
C GLY A 127 -25.63 9.97 -16.17
N ASN A 128 -25.98 10.00 -17.45
CA ASN A 128 -26.09 8.81 -18.29
C ASN A 128 -25.05 8.79 -19.42
N GLU A 129 -24.77 7.63 -20.04
CA GLU A 129 -23.85 7.58 -21.20
C GLU A 129 -24.32 8.42 -22.41
N SER A 130 -25.60 8.80 -22.45
CA SER A 130 -26.20 9.70 -23.44
C SER A 130 -25.90 11.19 -23.21
N ASP A 131 -25.28 11.56 -22.08
CA ASP A 131 -24.99 12.96 -21.76
C ASP A 131 -24.01 13.56 -22.78
N VAL A 132 -24.27 14.79 -23.23
CA VAL A 132 -23.51 15.42 -24.32
C VAL A 132 -22.40 16.33 -23.79
N ILE A 133 -21.17 16.08 -24.26
CA ILE A 133 -19.97 16.78 -23.83
C ILE A 133 -19.18 17.27 -25.05
N THR A 134 -18.65 18.49 -24.96
CA THR A 134 -17.76 19.10 -25.96
C THR A 134 -16.32 19.03 -25.45
N ILE A 135 -15.42 18.37 -26.19
CA ILE A 135 -13.99 18.27 -25.90
C ILE A 135 -13.16 18.68 -27.13
N PRO A 136 -11.84 18.94 -27.01
CA PRO A 136 -10.96 19.11 -28.18
C PRO A 136 -11.01 17.91 -29.13
N ASN A 137 -11.17 18.12 -30.44
CA ASN A 137 -11.17 17.02 -31.40
C ASN A 137 -9.74 16.53 -31.65
N MET A 138 -9.37 15.43 -30.99
CA MET A 138 -8.06 14.80 -31.09
C MET A 138 -7.69 14.37 -32.52
N LEU A 139 -8.66 14.02 -33.38
CA LEU A 139 -8.38 13.72 -34.79
C LEU A 139 -7.92 14.96 -35.57
N VAL A 140 -8.56 16.10 -35.36
CA VAL A 140 -8.27 17.35 -36.10
C VAL A 140 -7.08 18.08 -35.51
N LEU A 141 -7.14 18.41 -34.21
CA LEU A 141 -6.11 19.21 -33.53
C LEU A 141 -4.83 18.41 -33.30
N GLY A 142 -4.94 17.11 -32.99
CA GLY A 142 -3.79 16.23 -32.83
C GLY A 142 -3.04 16.05 -34.16
N ALA A 143 -3.75 15.69 -35.23
CA ALA A 143 -3.14 15.55 -36.55
C ALA A 143 -2.59 16.89 -37.09
N ALA A 144 -3.24 18.02 -36.78
CA ALA A 144 -2.73 19.33 -37.19
C ALA A 144 -1.33 19.62 -36.65
N VAL A 145 -1.08 19.30 -35.36
CA VAL A 145 0.24 19.42 -34.75
C VAL A 145 1.21 18.36 -35.31
N MET A 146 0.79 17.09 -35.43
CA MET A 146 1.63 16.01 -35.98
C MET A 146 2.10 16.27 -37.42
N LEU A 147 1.37 17.08 -38.18
CA LEU A 147 1.61 17.38 -39.59
C LEU A 147 2.06 18.84 -39.81
N GLU A 148 2.50 19.54 -38.76
CA GLU A 148 2.87 20.96 -38.88
C GLU A 148 4.11 21.21 -39.76
N ASP A 149 5.05 20.26 -39.80
CA ASP A 149 6.26 20.31 -40.62
C ASP A 149 6.00 19.96 -42.10
N MET A 150 4.79 19.47 -42.45
CA MET A 150 4.47 19.13 -43.84
C MET A 150 4.51 20.38 -44.74
N PRO A 151 4.81 20.23 -46.05
CA PRO A 151 4.76 21.34 -47.00
C PRO A 151 3.41 22.06 -46.96
N TYR A 152 3.42 23.39 -47.08
CA TYR A 152 2.23 24.23 -46.89
C TYR A 152 1.03 23.83 -47.78
N ALA A 153 1.29 23.38 -49.02
CA ALA A 153 0.25 22.86 -49.90
C ALA A 153 -0.40 21.56 -49.38
N VAL A 154 0.36 20.68 -48.72
CA VAL A 154 -0.17 19.45 -48.09
C VAL A 154 -1.04 19.81 -46.89
N ARG A 155 -0.65 20.80 -46.07
CA ARG A 155 -1.47 21.31 -44.96
C ARG A 155 -2.79 21.93 -45.44
N LEU A 156 -2.78 22.68 -46.54
CA LEU A 156 -4.01 23.18 -47.17
C LEU A 156 -4.92 22.04 -47.66
N LEU A 157 -4.37 20.96 -48.22
CA LEU A 157 -5.15 19.78 -48.61
C LEU A 157 -5.76 19.08 -47.40
N ILE A 158 -5.01 18.88 -46.31
CA ILE A 158 -5.51 18.34 -45.04
C ILE A 158 -6.67 19.19 -44.48
N SER A 159 -6.52 20.51 -44.48
CA SER A 159 -7.57 21.46 -44.06
C SER A 159 -8.82 21.37 -44.94
N ALA A 160 -8.66 21.25 -46.26
CA ALA A 160 -9.76 21.03 -47.19
C ALA A 160 -10.45 19.67 -46.95
N THR A 161 -9.69 18.61 -46.64
CA THR A 161 -10.22 17.30 -46.24
C THR A 161 -11.07 17.41 -44.96
N PHE A 162 -10.57 18.03 -43.88
CA PHE A 162 -11.35 18.22 -42.65
C PHE A 162 -12.68 18.93 -42.92
N LYS A 163 -12.67 20.02 -43.70
CA LYS A 163 -13.91 20.70 -44.11
C LYS A 163 -14.86 19.86 -44.95
N THR A 164 -14.34 19.03 -45.86
CA THR A 164 -15.13 18.16 -46.73
C THR A 164 -15.86 17.10 -45.90
N PHE A 165 -15.20 16.55 -44.88
CA PHE A 165 -15.77 15.60 -43.92
C PHE A 165 -16.47 16.27 -42.72
N LYS A 166 -16.55 17.60 -42.68
CA LYS A 166 -17.14 18.41 -41.59
C LYS A 166 -16.52 18.17 -40.20
N GLU A 167 -15.27 17.72 -40.16
CA GLU A 167 -14.51 17.48 -38.94
C GLU A 167 -14.03 18.82 -38.35
N GLY A 168 -14.64 19.22 -37.23
CA GLY A 168 -14.34 20.48 -36.54
C GLY A 168 -13.24 20.36 -35.48
N PRO A 169 -12.65 21.47 -35.03
CA PRO A 169 -11.60 21.48 -33.99
C PRO A 169 -12.10 21.08 -32.60
N PHE A 170 -13.40 21.20 -32.33
CA PHE A 170 -14.04 20.68 -31.12
C PHE A 170 -15.05 19.60 -31.50
N LEU A 171 -15.14 18.58 -30.66
CA LEU A 171 -15.98 17.40 -30.83
C LEU A 171 -17.06 17.41 -29.76
N THR A 172 -18.33 17.53 -30.18
CA THR A 172 -19.50 17.43 -29.30
C THR A 172 -20.16 16.08 -29.52
N LYS A 173 -20.11 15.21 -28.50
CA LYS A 173 -20.55 13.80 -28.56
C LYS A 173 -21.14 13.33 -27.24
N THR A 174 -21.82 12.17 -27.26
CA THR A 174 -22.27 11.52 -26.02
C THR A 174 -21.10 10.91 -25.24
N VAL A 175 -21.22 10.75 -23.92
CA VAL A 175 -20.20 10.09 -23.07
C VAL A 175 -19.83 8.70 -23.61
N GLY A 176 -20.83 7.88 -23.98
CA GLY A 176 -20.58 6.55 -24.54
C GLY A 176 -19.80 6.57 -25.87
N GLU A 177 -20.06 7.56 -26.72
CA GLU A 177 -19.29 7.79 -27.95
C GLU A 177 -17.86 8.27 -27.70
N LEU A 178 -17.64 9.10 -26.67
CA LEU A 178 -16.29 9.57 -26.31
C LEU A 178 -15.45 8.46 -25.66
N MET A 179 -16.07 7.63 -24.83
CA MET A 179 -15.45 6.46 -24.20
C MET A 179 -15.14 5.36 -25.21
N TRP A 180 -16.19 4.75 -25.77
CA TRP A 180 -16.11 3.50 -26.53
C TRP A 180 -15.99 3.69 -28.04
N GLY A 181 -16.17 4.93 -28.50
CA GLY A 181 -15.88 5.39 -29.85
C GLY A 181 -17.10 5.63 -30.71
N TYR A 182 -16.95 6.60 -31.61
CA TYR A 182 -17.93 6.98 -32.62
C TYR A 182 -17.44 6.64 -34.04
N ASP A 183 -18.40 6.55 -34.95
CA ASP A 183 -18.14 6.40 -36.38
C ASP A 183 -17.88 7.79 -36.99
N SER A 184 -16.80 7.91 -37.77
CA SER A 184 -16.43 9.11 -38.52
C SER A 184 -16.25 8.77 -39.99
N ASP A 185 -16.89 9.56 -40.87
CA ASP A 185 -16.76 9.41 -42.33
C ASP A 185 -15.30 9.58 -42.80
N LEU A 186 -14.52 10.43 -42.12
CA LEU A 186 -13.10 10.61 -42.39
C LEU A 186 -12.30 9.36 -42.02
N VAL A 187 -12.55 8.78 -40.84
CA VAL A 187 -11.86 7.55 -40.40
C VAL A 187 -12.23 6.36 -41.30
N ALA A 188 -13.49 6.26 -41.72
CA ALA A 188 -13.95 5.25 -42.67
C ALA A 188 -13.31 5.43 -44.06
N PHE A 189 -13.20 6.67 -44.57
CA PHE A 189 -12.49 6.98 -45.81
C PHE A 189 -11.00 6.61 -45.73
N LEU A 190 -10.32 7.03 -44.67
CA LEU A 190 -8.88 6.78 -44.48
C LEU A 190 -8.58 5.28 -44.36
N ASN A 191 -9.33 4.54 -43.54
CA ASN A 191 -9.14 3.08 -43.44
C ASN A 191 -9.43 2.32 -44.75
N LYS A 192 -10.27 2.87 -45.64
CA LYS A 192 -10.59 2.27 -46.95
C LYS A 192 -9.56 2.57 -48.04
N TYR A 193 -9.00 3.78 -48.07
CA TYR A 193 -8.14 4.25 -49.18
C TYR A 193 -6.67 4.46 -48.80
N LEU A 194 -6.36 4.61 -47.51
CA LEU A 194 -5.02 4.80 -46.94
C LEU A 194 -4.83 3.89 -45.70
N PRO A 195 -4.95 2.55 -45.85
CA PRO A 195 -4.90 1.61 -44.72
C PRO A 195 -3.57 1.72 -43.96
N GLY A 196 -3.65 1.75 -42.63
CA GLY A 196 -2.50 1.92 -41.73
C GLY A 196 -2.06 3.37 -41.50
N MET A 197 -2.72 4.38 -42.10
CA MET A 197 -2.44 5.79 -41.81
C MET A 197 -3.00 6.24 -40.45
N LEU A 198 -4.04 5.58 -39.96
CA LEU A 198 -4.56 5.71 -38.59
C LEU A 198 -4.33 4.39 -37.83
N PRO A 199 -4.10 4.41 -36.50
CA PRO A 199 -3.99 3.20 -35.71
C PRO A 199 -5.33 2.49 -35.52
N ALA A 200 -6.44 3.25 -35.40
CA ALA A 200 -7.77 2.72 -35.13
C ALA A 200 -8.47 2.20 -36.40
N SER A 201 -8.61 0.88 -36.52
CA SER A 201 -9.38 0.23 -37.57
C SER A 201 -10.88 0.17 -37.20
N GLY A 202 -11.62 1.26 -37.43
CA GLY A 202 -13.05 1.35 -37.15
C GLY A 202 -13.43 2.64 -36.44
N LYS A 203 -13.97 2.51 -35.22
CA LYS A 203 -14.43 3.66 -34.41
C LYS A 203 -13.27 4.39 -33.75
N PHE A 204 -13.38 5.71 -33.65
CA PHE A 204 -12.45 6.54 -32.89
C PHE A 204 -13.06 6.91 -31.53
N GLY A 205 -12.33 6.67 -30.44
CA GLY A 205 -12.71 7.00 -29.07
C GLY A 205 -11.49 6.98 -28.15
N LEU A 206 -11.60 7.58 -26.96
CA LEU A 206 -10.46 7.70 -26.05
C LEU A 206 -10.09 6.35 -25.39
N PHE A 207 -11.06 5.44 -25.28
CA PHE A 207 -10.91 4.09 -24.71
C PHE A 207 -11.55 3.02 -25.62
N SER A 208 -11.68 3.26 -26.93
CA SER A 208 -12.36 2.34 -27.86
C SER A 208 -11.74 0.94 -27.91
N GLU A 209 -10.41 0.84 -27.73
CA GLU A 209 -9.67 -0.43 -27.66
C GLU A 209 -9.54 -1.00 -26.24
N PHE A 210 -10.19 -0.42 -25.22
CA PHE A 210 -10.05 -0.88 -23.83
C PHE A 210 -11.05 -1.98 -23.47
N ASN A 211 -12.29 -1.92 -23.93
CA ASN A 211 -13.34 -2.85 -23.50
C ASN A 211 -13.25 -4.20 -24.23
N ASN A 212 -13.32 -5.32 -23.48
CA ASN A 212 -13.10 -6.70 -23.97
C ASN A 212 -11.68 -6.94 -24.55
N SER A 213 -10.70 -6.13 -24.13
CA SER A 213 -9.30 -6.23 -24.56
C SER A 213 -8.38 -6.75 -23.45
N ASN A 214 -7.09 -6.91 -23.75
CA ASN A 214 -6.03 -7.19 -22.78
C ASN A 214 -4.85 -6.23 -23.00
N THR A 215 -4.14 -5.88 -21.92
CA THR A 215 -2.98 -4.96 -21.96
C THR A 215 -1.66 -5.64 -22.35
N GLY A 216 -1.71 -6.82 -22.97
CA GLY A 216 -0.57 -7.62 -23.38
C GLY A 216 -0.37 -8.91 -22.56
N LEU A 217 0.65 -9.67 -22.94
CA LEU A 217 1.10 -10.87 -22.21
C LEU A 217 2.09 -10.44 -21.11
N PHE A 218 1.71 -10.61 -19.85
CA PHE A 218 2.63 -10.44 -18.72
C PHE A 218 3.27 -11.78 -18.36
N THR A 219 4.57 -11.78 -18.08
CA THR A 219 5.27 -12.86 -17.37
C THR A 219 5.73 -12.30 -16.03
N ILE A 220 5.33 -12.95 -14.93
CA ILE A 220 5.67 -12.53 -13.55
C ILE A 220 6.32 -13.67 -12.78
N HIS A 221 7.12 -13.35 -11.77
CA HIS A 221 7.64 -14.35 -10.82
C HIS A 221 6.53 -14.87 -9.89
N THR A 222 6.52 -16.18 -9.65
CA THR A 222 5.54 -16.86 -8.78
C THR A 222 5.89 -16.80 -7.30
N GLY A 223 7.12 -16.37 -6.95
CA GLY A 223 7.63 -16.36 -5.58
C GLY A 223 8.14 -17.71 -5.07
N ARG A 224 8.07 -18.78 -5.89
CA ARG A 224 8.49 -20.14 -5.49
C ARG A 224 10.00 -20.27 -5.25
N ASP A 225 10.83 -19.49 -5.96
CA ASP A 225 12.28 -19.42 -5.75
C ASP A 225 12.65 -18.39 -4.67
N ASP A 226 12.00 -17.22 -4.71
CA ASP A 226 12.26 -16.09 -3.82
C ASP A 226 10.97 -15.27 -3.67
N ILE A 227 10.39 -15.28 -2.48
CA ILE A 227 9.14 -14.57 -2.20
C ILE A 227 9.27 -13.05 -2.40
N THR A 228 10.48 -12.48 -2.24
CA THR A 228 10.69 -11.03 -2.46
C THR A 228 10.53 -10.63 -3.93
N LYS A 229 10.43 -11.59 -4.85
CA LYS A 229 10.14 -11.37 -6.27
C LYS A 229 8.67 -11.54 -6.65
N VAL A 230 7.81 -12.09 -5.79
CA VAL A 230 6.43 -12.45 -6.20
C VAL A 230 5.67 -11.26 -6.80
N HIS A 231 4.93 -11.52 -7.87
CA HIS A 231 4.23 -10.52 -8.69
C HIS A 231 5.12 -9.52 -9.47
N LYS A 232 6.45 -9.50 -9.29
CA LYS A 232 7.33 -8.68 -10.12
C LYS A 232 7.33 -9.18 -11.56
N VAL A 233 7.34 -8.23 -12.50
CA VAL A 233 7.38 -8.51 -13.94
C VAL A 233 8.78 -8.98 -14.34
N ASP A 234 8.84 -10.14 -14.97
CA ASP A 234 10.02 -10.67 -15.66
C ASP A 234 10.07 -10.11 -17.09
N SER A 235 8.93 -10.11 -17.78
CA SER A 235 8.79 -9.59 -19.13
C SER A 235 7.34 -9.22 -19.48
N TRP A 236 7.16 -8.27 -20.40
CA TRP A 236 5.87 -7.88 -20.98
C TRP A 236 5.92 -7.97 -22.51
N ASN A 237 5.01 -8.73 -23.11
CA ASN A 237 5.04 -9.08 -24.54
C ASN A 237 6.40 -9.68 -25.01
N GLY A 238 7.12 -10.36 -24.10
CA GLY A 238 8.46 -10.89 -24.35
C GLY A 238 9.59 -9.86 -24.30
N LEU A 239 9.30 -8.60 -23.94
CA LEU A 239 10.28 -7.55 -23.71
C LEU A 239 10.63 -7.45 -22.21
N THR A 240 11.91 -7.33 -21.90
CA THR A 240 12.43 -6.98 -20.56
C THR A 240 12.66 -5.47 -20.40
N GLU A 241 12.77 -4.74 -21.51
CA GLU A 241 12.90 -3.29 -21.60
C GLU A 241 12.00 -2.72 -22.70
N LEU A 242 11.52 -1.50 -22.48
CA LEU A 242 10.73 -0.73 -23.43
C LEU A 242 11.64 -0.11 -24.51
N LYS A 243 11.01 0.49 -25.54
CA LYS A 243 11.72 1.17 -26.65
C LYS A 243 11.12 2.55 -26.95
N TYR A 244 10.43 3.13 -25.97
CA TYR A 244 9.67 4.38 -26.11
C TYR A 244 10.45 5.61 -25.61
N TRP A 245 11.52 5.41 -24.84
CA TRP A 245 12.19 6.45 -24.07
C TRP A 245 13.67 6.59 -24.44
N LYS A 246 14.28 7.75 -24.16
CA LYS A 246 15.62 8.11 -24.66
C LYS A 246 16.79 7.46 -23.91
N THR A 247 16.57 6.98 -22.68
CA THR A 247 17.62 6.37 -21.84
C THR A 247 17.24 4.93 -21.44
N PRO A 248 18.22 4.04 -21.18
CA PRO A 248 17.93 2.69 -20.69
C PRO A 248 17.11 2.69 -19.39
N GLN A 249 17.44 3.59 -18.44
CA GLN A 249 16.73 3.72 -17.17
C GLN A 249 15.22 3.99 -17.36
N CYS A 250 14.85 4.90 -18.26
CA CYS A 250 13.45 5.22 -18.54
C CYS A 250 12.72 4.08 -19.25
N ASN A 251 13.44 3.19 -19.94
CA ASN A 251 12.88 1.99 -20.57
C ASN A 251 12.76 0.78 -19.64
N MET A 252 13.24 0.83 -18.39
CA MET A 252 13.15 -0.32 -17.48
C MET A 252 11.71 -0.67 -17.11
N ILE A 253 11.36 -1.95 -17.23
CA ILE A 253 10.10 -2.52 -16.74
C ILE A 253 10.34 -2.93 -15.28
N ASN A 254 9.85 -2.12 -14.33
CA ASN A 254 10.18 -2.23 -12.91
C ASN A 254 8.94 -2.55 -12.06
N GLY A 255 9.14 -3.36 -11.02
CA GLY A 255 8.10 -3.67 -10.05
C GLY A 255 7.08 -4.69 -10.57
N THR A 256 5.82 -4.53 -10.19
CA THR A 256 4.74 -5.51 -10.47
C THR A 256 3.79 -5.04 -11.57
N ALA A 257 2.79 -5.86 -11.90
CA ALA A 257 1.68 -5.49 -12.79
C ALA A 257 0.63 -4.56 -12.13
N GLY A 258 0.93 -3.93 -10.98
CA GLY A 258 0.09 -2.90 -10.34
C GLY A 258 -1.10 -3.41 -9.52
N GLN A 259 -1.21 -4.72 -9.27
CA GLN A 259 -2.34 -5.33 -8.56
C GLN A 259 -1.99 -5.87 -7.17
N LEU A 260 -0.80 -6.43 -7.04
CA LEU A 260 -0.27 -7.09 -5.85
C LEU A 260 1.23 -6.83 -5.79
N TRP A 261 1.80 -6.84 -4.59
CA TRP A 261 3.21 -6.61 -4.32
C TRP A 261 3.80 -7.72 -3.43
N PRO A 262 5.13 -7.84 -3.33
CA PRO A 262 5.74 -8.77 -2.40
C PRO A 262 5.34 -8.52 -0.92
N PRO A 263 5.29 -9.58 -0.09
CA PRO A 263 5.06 -9.46 1.34
C PRO A 263 6.25 -8.83 2.08
N PHE A 264 6.06 -8.54 3.37
CA PHE A 264 7.07 -8.03 4.31
C PHE A 264 7.66 -6.65 3.97
N MET A 265 6.82 -5.72 3.52
CA MET A 265 7.24 -4.34 3.24
C MET A 265 7.58 -3.55 4.51
N THR A 266 8.54 -2.64 4.33
CA THR A 266 9.01 -1.69 5.34
C THR A 266 8.65 -0.25 4.94
N LYS A 267 9.05 0.76 5.72
CA LYS A 267 8.77 2.18 5.40
C LYS A 267 9.73 2.76 4.35
N GLU A 268 10.83 2.05 4.12
CA GLU A 268 11.89 2.34 3.16
C GLU A 268 11.64 1.62 1.82
N SER A 269 10.60 0.80 1.74
CA SER A 269 10.13 0.18 0.50
C SER A 269 9.45 1.21 -0.42
N THR A 270 9.40 0.95 -1.73
CA THR A 270 8.62 1.74 -2.70
C THR A 270 7.75 0.82 -3.57
N LEU A 271 6.55 1.27 -3.93
CA LEU A 271 5.67 0.51 -4.83
C LEU A 271 5.98 0.88 -6.27
N ASN A 272 6.95 0.17 -6.86
CA ASN A 272 7.15 0.19 -8.29
C ASN A 272 6.11 -0.69 -9.00
N PHE A 273 5.59 -0.24 -10.13
CA PHE A 273 4.74 -1.02 -11.03
C PHE A 273 4.85 -0.55 -12.48
N TYR A 274 4.71 -1.48 -13.43
CA TYR A 274 4.65 -1.16 -14.85
C TYR A 274 3.20 -1.02 -15.32
N SER A 275 2.88 0.13 -15.93
CA SER A 275 1.58 0.38 -16.57
C SER A 275 1.76 0.51 -18.08
N PRO A 276 1.24 -0.45 -18.87
CA PRO A 276 1.19 -0.33 -20.33
C PRO A 276 0.42 0.91 -20.78
N ASP A 277 -0.66 1.28 -20.09
CA ASP A 277 -1.49 2.42 -20.47
C ASP A 277 -0.79 3.78 -20.23
N ALA A 278 0.07 3.87 -19.21
CA ALA A 278 0.95 5.01 -18.97
C ALA A 278 2.33 4.90 -19.67
N CYS A 279 2.57 3.81 -20.40
CA CYS A 279 3.77 3.54 -21.20
C CYS A 279 5.12 3.53 -20.46
N ARG A 280 5.14 3.52 -19.13
CA ARG A 280 6.34 3.48 -18.29
C ARG A 280 6.11 2.77 -16.97
N SER A 281 7.21 2.49 -16.27
CA SER A 281 7.18 2.17 -14.85
C SER A 281 6.91 3.43 -14.02
N LEU A 282 6.03 3.29 -13.03
CA LEU A 282 5.65 4.30 -12.05
C LEU A 282 6.08 3.84 -10.65
N GLU A 283 6.35 4.78 -9.76
CA GLU A 283 6.80 4.52 -8.38
C GLU A 283 5.96 5.33 -7.39
N LEU A 284 5.48 4.67 -6.33
CA LEU A 284 4.84 5.32 -5.18
C LEU A 284 5.74 5.21 -3.94
N VAL A 285 5.78 6.26 -3.14
CA VAL A 285 6.59 6.37 -1.92
C VAL A 285 5.72 6.29 -0.66
N TYR A 286 6.26 5.75 0.42
CA TYR A 286 5.55 5.69 1.71
C TYR A 286 5.26 7.11 2.21
N GLN A 287 3.99 7.39 2.54
CA GLN A 287 3.56 8.65 3.17
C GLN A 287 3.33 8.46 4.68
N ARG A 288 2.52 7.46 5.06
CA ARG A 288 2.08 7.25 6.45
C ARG A 288 1.64 5.82 6.75
N SER A 289 1.75 5.40 8.00
CA SER A 289 1.03 4.22 8.51
C SER A 289 -0.39 4.63 8.89
N GLY A 290 -1.34 3.71 8.79
CA GLY A 290 -2.74 3.89 9.16
C GLY A 290 -3.42 2.56 9.46
N GLU A 291 -4.75 2.58 9.50
CA GLU A 291 -5.58 1.40 9.74
C GLU A 291 -6.88 1.52 8.93
N MET A 292 -7.37 0.41 8.39
CA MET A 292 -8.71 0.30 7.77
C MET A 292 -9.48 -0.81 8.45
N GLN A 293 -10.59 -0.47 9.12
CA GLN A 293 -11.51 -1.43 9.74
C GLN A 293 -10.82 -2.44 10.70
N GLY A 294 -9.77 -2.05 11.44
CA GLY A 294 -8.98 -2.95 12.28
C GLY A 294 -7.84 -3.67 11.57
N ILE A 295 -7.48 -3.31 10.34
CA ILE A 295 -6.35 -3.89 9.58
C ILE A 295 -5.26 -2.82 9.44
N PRO A 296 -4.01 -3.07 9.89
CA PRO A 296 -2.92 -2.11 9.78
C PRO A 296 -2.45 -1.97 8.32
N LEU A 297 -2.17 -0.76 7.88
CA LEU A 297 -1.77 -0.48 6.49
C LEU A 297 -0.70 0.59 6.40
N TYR A 298 0.04 0.57 5.29
CA TYR A 298 0.89 1.68 4.86
C TYR A 298 0.25 2.35 3.65
N ARG A 299 0.09 3.68 3.70
CA ARG A 299 -0.33 4.50 2.57
C ARG A 299 0.90 4.91 1.77
N PHE A 300 0.92 4.51 0.51
CA PHE A 300 1.85 4.96 -0.51
C PHE A 300 1.17 5.99 -1.42
N VAL A 301 1.92 7.00 -1.87
CA VAL A 301 1.41 8.08 -2.73
C VAL A 301 2.35 8.36 -3.89
N ALA A 302 1.82 8.96 -4.95
CA ALA A 302 2.66 9.48 -6.04
C ALA A 302 3.56 10.63 -5.52
N PRO A 303 4.90 10.53 -5.61
CA PRO A 303 5.77 11.64 -5.27
C PRO A 303 5.68 12.74 -6.32
N ASN A 304 5.94 13.99 -5.93
CA ASN A 304 5.98 15.13 -6.85
C ASN A 304 6.98 14.93 -8.00
N THR A 305 8.00 14.08 -7.82
CA THR A 305 8.97 13.70 -8.84
C THR A 305 8.42 12.79 -9.95
N MET A 306 7.24 12.16 -9.81
CA MET A 306 6.72 11.17 -10.77
C MET A 306 6.65 11.71 -12.21
N PHE A 307 6.13 12.93 -12.37
CA PHE A 307 6.02 13.64 -13.66
C PHE A 307 6.83 14.94 -13.70
N ALA A 308 7.77 15.13 -12.76
CA ALA A 308 8.62 16.33 -12.73
C ALA A 308 9.55 16.42 -13.95
N ASN A 309 9.94 17.64 -14.33
CA ASN A 309 10.89 17.86 -15.41
C ASN A 309 12.28 17.27 -15.07
N GLY A 310 13.05 16.86 -16.07
CA GLY A 310 14.43 16.41 -15.92
C GLY A 310 15.37 17.50 -15.39
N THR A 311 15.03 18.79 -15.54
CA THR A 311 15.72 19.90 -14.85
C THR A 311 15.57 19.83 -13.34
N ASP A 312 14.43 19.35 -12.87
CA ASP A 312 14.04 19.36 -11.45
C ASP A 312 14.36 18.01 -10.80
N TYR A 313 14.25 16.93 -11.58
CA TYR A 313 14.52 15.56 -11.20
C TYR A 313 15.24 14.82 -12.35
N PRO A 314 16.59 14.85 -12.41
CA PRO A 314 17.38 14.29 -13.52
C PRO A 314 17.04 12.86 -13.98
N PRO A 315 16.63 11.91 -13.11
CA PRO A 315 16.20 10.59 -13.57
C PRO A 315 15.02 10.58 -14.56
N ASN A 316 14.25 11.69 -14.67
CA ASN A 316 13.18 11.82 -15.65
C ASN A 316 13.63 12.33 -17.04
N GLU A 317 14.90 12.72 -17.25
CA GLU A 317 15.39 13.30 -18.52
C GLU A 317 15.07 12.42 -19.74
N GLY A 318 15.17 11.10 -19.59
CA GLY A 318 14.90 10.15 -20.68
C GLY A 318 13.44 10.06 -21.13
N PHE A 319 12.47 10.55 -20.35
CA PHE A 319 11.04 10.56 -20.72
C PHE A 319 10.65 11.69 -21.68
N CYS A 320 11.61 12.50 -22.15
CA CYS A 320 11.34 13.78 -22.82
C CYS A 320 10.46 14.70 -21.96
N PRO A 321 11.00 15.25 -20.85
CA PRO A 321 10.37 16.31 -20.08
C PRO A 321 10.41 17.63 -20.87
N CYS A 322 9.71 17.62 -21.98
CA CYS A 322 9.83 18.57 -23.10
C CYS A 322 8.76 19.68 -23.01
N ARG A 323 8.21 19.86 -21.81
CA ARG A 323 7.22 20.86 -21.35
C ARG A 323 7.41 21.13 -19.85
N GLN A 324 6.56 21.97 -19.28
CA GLN A 324 6.45 22.27 -17.85
C GLN A 324 6.44 21.01 -16.97
N SER A 325 6.87 21.18 -15.71
CA SER A 325 6.88 20.11 -14.70
C SER A 325 5.47 19.58 -14.41
N GLY A 326 5.33 18.28 -14.15
CA GLY A 326 4.04 17.61 -13.91
C GLY A 326 3.37 16.99 -15.14
N LEU A 327 4.04 16.98 -16.29
CA LEU A 327 3.54 16.44 -17.56
C LEU A 327 4.44 15.31 -18.10
N LEU A 328 3.84 14.16 -18.40
CA LEU A 328 4.47 13.05 -19.12
C LEU A 328 3.99 13.04 -20.59
N ASN A 329 4.89 13.31 -21.54
CA ASN A 329 4.60 13.14 -22.96
C ASN A 329 4.52 11.65 -23.30
N VAL A 330 3.40 11.18 -23.86
CA VAL A 330 3.21 9.77 -24.25
C VAL A 330 3.13 9.55 -25.76
N SER A 331 3.55 10.53 -26.57
CA SER A 331 3.51 10.43 -28.03
C SER A 331 4.28 9.23 -28.58
N SER A 332 5.42 8.87 -27.97
CA SER A 332 6.29 7.77 -28.41
C SER A 332 5.66 6.37 -28.31
N CYS A 333 4.63 6.19 -27.48
CA CYS A 333 3.83 4.96 -27.44
C CYS A 333 2.43 5.11 -28.04
N ARG A 334 1.90 6.34 -28.16
CA ARG A 334 0.57 6.64 -28.73
C ARG A 334 0.67 7.15 -30.18
N HIS A 335 1.39 6.43 -31.03
CA HIS A 335 1.51 6.67 -32.48
C HIS A 335 1.89 8.11 -32.88
N ASN A 336 2.81 8.74 -32.13
CA ASN A 336 3.24 10.14 -32.25
C ASN A 336 2.14 11.20 -31.98
N SER A 337 0.97 10.80 -31.46
CA SER A 337 -0.10 11.73 -31.09
C SER A 337 0.34 12.68 -29.95
N PRO A 338 0.00 13.98 -29.98
CA PRO A 338 0.50 14.98 -29.03
C PRO A 338 -0.23 14.94 -27.69
N VAL A 339 -0.22 13.76 -27.05
CA VAL A 339 -0.96 13.44 -25.83
C VAL A 339 -0.02 13.45 -24.63
N PHE A 340 -0.49 14.03 -23.53
CA PHE A 340 0.24 14.14 -22.27
C PHE A 340 -0.58 13.57 -21.12
N ILE A 341 0.07 12.79 -20.25
CA ILE A 341 -0.49 12.32 -18.98
C ILE A 341 -0.06 13.27 -17.86
N SER A 342 -0.96 13.54 -16.91
CA SER A 342 -0.67 14.27 -15.67
C SER A 342 -1.51 13.70 -14.52
N HIS A 343 -1.36 14.24 -13.31
CA HIS A 343 -2.42 14.11 -12.31
C HIS A 343 -3.66 14.95 -12.72
N PRO A 344 -4.85 14.64 -12.18
CA PRO A 344 -6.05 15.48 -12.35
C PRO A 344 -5.83 16.94 -11.95
N HIS A 345 -6.48 17.86 -12.66
CA HIS A 345 -6.40 19.32 -12.47
C HIS A 345 -4.97 19.89 -12.46
N PHE A 346 -4.01 19.17 -13.06
CA PHE A 346 -2.57 19.46 -12.95
C PHE A 346 -2.05 19.52 -11.51
N PHE A 347 -2.58 18.68 -10.62
CA PHE A 347 -2.06 18.51 -9.25
C PHE A 347 -0.57 18.11 -9.25
N ASN A 348 0.21 18.71 -8.34
CA ASN A 348 1.67 18.61 -8.27
C ASN A 348 2.42 18.98 -9.57
N ALA A 349 1.81 19.77 -10.46
CA ALA A 349 2.46 20.31 -11.66
C ALA A 349 2.90 21.78 -11.50
N ASP A 350 3.55 22.30 -12.53
CA ASP A 350 3.91 23.72 -12.67
C ASP A 350 2.64 24.61 -12.66
N PRO A 351 2.55 25.61 -11.75
CA PRO A 351 1.42 26.53 -11.68
C PRO A 351 1.11 27.25 -13.00
N ALA A 352 2.11 27.45 -13.88
CA ALA A 352 1.89 28.08 -15.18
C ALA A 352 0.89 27.32 -16.05
N LEU A 353 0.68 26.01 -15.85
CA LEU A 353 -0.33 25.24 -16.57
C LEU A 353 -1.77 25.63 -16.18
N LEU A 354 -1.98 26.06 -14.93
CA LEU A 354 -3.27 26.55 -14.44
C LEU A 354 -3.60 27.93 -15.04
N ASP A 355 -2.59 28.76 -15.32
CA ASP A 355 -2.78 30.06 -15.96
C ASP A 355 -3.32 29.96 -17.40
N TYR A 356 -3.14 28.83 -18.11
CA TYR A 356 -3.63 28.68 -19.48
C TYR A 356 -5.08 28.19 -19.58
N VAL A 357 -5.63 27.52 -18.56
CA VAL A 357 -6.96 26.88 -18.62
C VAL A 357 -7.80 27.24 -17.39
N LEU A 358 -8.88 27.99 -17.61
CA LEU A 358 -9.79 28.42 -16.55
C LEU A 358 -10.77 27.29 -16.19
N GLY A 359 -11.03 27.11 -14.90
CA GLY A 359 -11.92 26.05 -14.36
C GLY A 359 -11.21 24.89 -13.67
N LEU A 360 -9.88 24.94 -13.53
CA LEU A 360 -9.09 23.92 -12.81
C LEU A 360 -8.92 24.29 -11.33
N SER A 361 -8.97 23.27 -10.45
CA SER A 361 -8.88 23.43 -8.99
C SER A 361 -8.19 22.22 -8.32
N PRO A 362 -6.86 22.08 -8.42
CA PRO A 362 -6.13 20.94 -7.86
C PRO A 362 -6.11 20.91 -6.32
N THR A 363 -6.36 19.73 -5.75
CA THR A 363 -6.43 19.43 -4.31
C THR A 363 -5.80 18.06 -4.03
N GLU A 364 -5.14 17.85 -2.88
CA GLU A 364 -4.53 16.53 -2.57
C GLU A 364 -5.60 15.43 -2.39
N GLU A 365 -6.74 15.76 -1.78
CA GLU A 365 -7.76 14.78 -1.39
C GLU A 365 -8.50 14.17 -2.59
N GLU A 366 -8.88 14.99 -3.58
CA GLU A 366 -9.65 14.55 -4.76
C GLU A 366 -8.75 14.10 -5.91
N HIS A 367 -7.50 14.57 -5.97
CA HIS A 367 -6.62 14.43 -7.14
C HIS A 367 -5.30 13.71 -6.86
N GLY A 368 -4.92 13.53 -5.58
CA GLY A 368 -3.75 12.76 -5.18
C GLY A 368 -3.95 11.25 -5.41
N LEU A 369 -2.97 10.61 -6.04
CA LEU A 369 -2.92 9.17 -6.31
C LEU A 369 -2.37 8.43 -5.08
N PHE A 370 -3.07 7.40 -4.59
CA PHE A 370 -2.62 6.59 -3.45
C PHE A 370 -2.96 5.10 -3.53
N ILE A 371 -2.17 4.29 -2.81
CA ILE A 371 -2.42 2.87 -2.54
C ILE A 371 -2.23 2.62 -1.04
N ASP A 372 -3.28 2.16 -0.37
CA ASP A 372 -3.21 1.63 0.99
C ASP A 372 -2.96 0.12 0.94
N ILE A 373 -1.84 -0.34 1.51
CA ILE A 373 -1.39 -1.73 1.37
C ILE A 373 -1.12 -2.39 2.73
N HIS A 374 -1.48 -3.68 2.87
CA HIS A 374 -1.20 -4.45 4.08
C HIS A 374 0.28 -4.87 4.09
N PRO A 375 1.12 -4.36 5.02
CA PRO A 375 2.57 -4.45 4.89
C PRO A 375 3.11 -5.88 5.02
N LEU A 376 2.43 -6.76 5.76
CA LEU A 376 2.86 -8.15 5.91
C LEU A 376 2.63 -8.98 4.65
N THR A 377 1.55 -8.76 3.90
CA THR A 377 1.17 -9.65 2.77
C THR A 377 1.32 -9.05 1.37
N GLY A 378 1.51 -7.73 1.23
CA GLY A 378 1.61 -7.10 -0.08
C GLY A 378 0.29 -6.95 -0.85
N VAL A 379 -0.84 -7.15 -0.17
CA VAL A 379 -2.20 -7.03 -0.73
C VAL A 379 -2.72 -5.60 -0.53
N PRO A 380 -3.13 -4.88 -1.58
CA PRO A 380 -3.82 -3.59 -1.45
C PRO A 380 -5.18 -3.75 -0.77
N LEU A 381 -5.49 -2.84 0.16
CA LEU A 381 -6.76 -2.80 0.88
C LEU A 381 -7.73 -1.77 0.29
N ASN A 382 -7.18 -0.65 -0.20
CA ASN A 382 -7.91 0.48 -0.76
C ASN A 382 -6.98 1.21 -1.76
N VAL A 383 -7.45 1.42 -2.98
CA VAL A 383 -6.66 1.90 -4.13
C VAL A 383 -7.41 3.04 -4.80
N SER A 384 -6.66 4.09 -5.17
CA SER A 384 -7.14 5.15 -6.05
C SER A 384 -6.02 5.57 -7.00
N ILE A 385 -6.07 5.05 -8.23
CA ILE A 385 -5.14 5.36 -9.32
C ILE A 385 -5.76 6.46 -10.19
N ARG A 386 -5.25 7.68 -10.04
CA ARG A 386 -5.81 8.89 -10.67
C ARG A 386 -4.88 9.45 -11.75
N LEU A 387 -5.37 9.54 -12.99
CA LEU A 387 -4.62 10.04 -14.14
C LEU A 387 -5.49 10.94 -15.03
N GLN A 388 -4.88 11.98 -15.61
CA GLN A 388 -5.50 12.91 -16.53
C GLN A 388 -4.92 12.79 -17.93
N LEU A 389 -5.80 12.84 -18.93
CA LEU A 389 -5.47 12.79 -20.35
C LEU A 389 -5.60 14.18 -20.97
N ASN A 390 -4.50 14.68 -21.52
CA ASN A 390 -4.39 16.03 -22.06
C ASN A 390 -3.95 15.99 -23.54
N LEU A 391 -4.47 16.92 -24.34
CA LEU A 391 -4.07 17.13 -25.73
C LEU A 391 -3.28 18.45 -25.85
N TYR A 392 -2.05 18.37 -26.31
CA TYR A 392 -1.30 19.57 -26.69
C TYR A 392 -1.80 20.08 -28.05
N MET A 393 -2.25 21.35 -28.07
CA MET A 393 -2.73 22.02 -29.27
C MET A 393 -2.18 23.44 -29.41
N LYS A 394 -2.09 23.89 -30.66
CA LYS A 394 -1.67 25.23 -31.06
C LYS A 394 -2.19 25.54 -32.47
N ARG A 395 -2.17 26.82 -32.84
CA ARG A 395 -2.32 27.28 -34.22
C ARG A 395 -1.27 26.66 -35.16
N VAL A 396 -1.69 26.08 -36.26
CA VAL A 396 -0.83 25.54 -37.33
C VAL A 396 -1.15 26.23 -38.65
N SER A 397 -0.16 26.90 -39.24
CA SER A 397 -0.35 27.61 -40.52
C SER A 397 -0.73 26.64 -41.65
N GLY A 398 -1.72 27.01 -42.45
CA GLY A 398 -2.29 26.17 -43.51
C GLY A 398 -3.44 25.25 -43.07
N ILE A 399 -3.65 25.05 -41.76
CA ILE A 399 -4.76 24.26 -41.22
C ILE A 399 -5.74 25.19 -40.51
N THR A 400 -6.77 25.64 -41.23
CA THR A 400 -7.65 26.72 -40.76
C THR A 400 -8.51 26.36 -39.56
N GLU A 401 -8.67 25.07 -39.30
CA GLU A 401 -9.41 24.50 -38.18
C GLU A 401 -8.73 24.85 -36.84
N THR A 402 -7.42 25.09 -36.85
CA THR A 402 -6.66 25.58 -35.69
C THR A 402 -6.79 27.09 -35.44
N GLY A 403 -7.51 27.82 -36.31
CA GLY A 403 -7.86 29.24 -36.14
C GLY A 403 -6.69 30.14 -35.72
N LYS A 404 -6.80 30.65 -34.49
CA LYS A 404 -5.77 31.39 -33.75
C LYS A 404 -5.46 30.77 -32.38
N ILE A 405 -5.68 29.46 -32.20
CA ILE A 405 -5.52 28.75 -30.92
C ILE A 405 -4.15 29.05 -30.30
N SER A 406 -4.18 29.63 -29.09
CA SER A 406 -3.00 29.83 -28.25
C SER A 406 -2.39 28.49 -27.84
N GLU A 407 -1.06 28.40 -27.74
CA GLU A 407 -0.37 27.16 -27.42
C GLU A 407 -0.69 26.68 -26.00
N VAL A 408 -1.31 25.51 -25.87
CA VAL A 408 -1.83 24.99 -24.59
C VAL A 408 -1.79 23.46 -24.52
N VAL A 409 -1.55 22.93 -23.32
CA VAL A 409 -1.79 21.52 -22.97
C VAL A 409 -3.20 21.45 -22.37
N MET A 410 -4.18 21.09 -23.19
CA MET A 410 -5.59 21.15 -22.83
C MET A 410 -6.05 19.83 -22.19
N PRO A 411 -6.61 19.84 -20.97
CA PRO A 411 -7.17 18.64 -20.37
C PRO A 411 -8.46 18.24 -21.10
N MET A 412 -8.63 16.94 -21.36
CA MET A 412 -9.83 16.39 -22.02
C MET A 412 -10.72 15.63 -21.03
N LEU A 413 -10.10 14.76 -20.23
CA LEU A 413 -10.72 14.07 -19.11
C LEU A 413 -9.66 13.68 -18.08
N TRP A 414 -10.10 13.34 -16.88
CA TRP A 414 -9.35 12.51 -15.95
C TRP A 414 -10.18 11.30 -15.53
N PHE A 415 -9.50 10.28 -15.03
CA PHE A 415 -10.14 9.08 -14.53
C PHE A 415 -9.47 8.60 -13.25
N GLU A 416 -10.28 7.97 -12.40
CA GLU A 416 -9.85 7.21 -11.23
C GLU A 416 -10.18 5.73 -11.48
N GLU A 417 -9.17 4.86 -11.50
CA GLU A 417 -9.41 3.45 -11.21
C GLU A 417 -9.30 3.24 -9.70
N ASN A 418 -10.43 2.99 -9.04
CA ASN A 418 -10.50 2.65 -7.62
C ASN A 418 -10.87 1.18 -7.39
N GLY A 419 -10.55 0.70 -6.20
CA GLY A 419 -10.87 -0.66 -5.75
C GLY A 419 -10.56 -0.83 -4.27
N TYR A 420 -11.45 -1.48 -3.53
CA TYR A 420 -11.36 -1.64 -2.09
C TYR A 420 -11.86 -3.01 -1.64
N ILE A 421 -11.27 -3.55 -0.56
CA ILE A 421 -11.73 -4.81 0.02
C ILE A 421 -12.91 -4.54 0.96
N ASP A 422 -14.02 -5.23 0.75
CA ASP A 422 -15.25 -5.11 1.56
C ASP A 422 -15.86 -6.50 1.90
N GLY A 423 -16.90 -6.49 2.74
CA GLY A 423 -17.81 -7.62 2.94
C GLY A 423 -17.15 -8.89 3.50
N PRO A 424 -17.54 -10.09 3.02
CA PRO A 424 -17.00 -11.36 3.48
C PRO A 424 -15.49 -11.52 3.26
N ILE A 425 -14.93 -10.83 2.27
CA ILE A 425 -13.49 -10.89 1.96
C ILE A 425 -12.72 -10.10 3.01
N LEU A 426 -13.18 -8.88 3.32
CA LEU A 426 -12.59 -8.04 4.36
C LEU A 426 -12.64 -8.71 5.74
N SER A 427 -13.77 -9.32 6.09
CA SER A 427 -13.91 -10.02 7.38
C SER A 427 -13.06 -11.29 7.45
N THR A 428 -12.94 -12.05 6.36
CA THR A 428 -12.05 -13.22 6.28
C THR A 428 -10.58 -12.80 6.40
N PHE A 429 -10.15 -11.80 5.62
CA PHE A 429 -8.79 -11.24 5.66
C PHE A 429 -8.44 -10.75 7.07
N LYS A 430 -9.29 -9.93 7.68
CA LYS A 430 -9.12 -9.45 9.07
C LYS A 430 -9.03 -10.59 10.07
N THR A 431 -9.87 -11.61 9.93
CA THR A 431 -9.87 -12.77 10.84
C THR A 431 -8.56 -13.55 10.74
N GLN A 432 -8.12 -13.85 9.52
CA GLN A 432 -6.94 -14.67 9.27
C GLN A 432 -5.60 -13.94 9.52
N LEU A 433 -5.51 -12.65 9.19
CA LEU A 433 -4.25 -11.89 9.16
C LEU A 433 -4.10 -10.87 10.29
N VAL A 434 -5.16 -10.63 11.09
CA VAL A 434 -5.09 -9.74 12.26
C VAL A 434 -5.58 -10.44 13.53
N ILE A 435 -6.80 -10.98 13.53
CA ILE A 435 -7.42 -11.51 14.75
C ILE A 435 -6.74 -12.81 15.21
N LEU A 436 -6.57 -13.80 14.33
CA LEU A 436 -5.89 -15.05 14.70
C LEU A 436 -4.43 -14.84 15.13
N PRO A 437 -3.58 -14.05 14.43
CA PRO A 437 -2.24 -13.69 14.90
C PRO A 437 -2.25 -13.01 16.28
N ALA A 438 -3.11 -12.01 16.49
CA ALA A 438 -3.22 -11.32 17.77
C ALA A 438 -3.69 -12.25 18.90
N VAL A 439 -4.64 -13.16 18.64
CA VAL A 439 -5.07 -14.18 19.62
C VAL A 439 -3.92 -15.13 19.97
N MET A 440 -3.13 -15.57 18.98
CA MET A 440 -1.93 -16.37 19.25
C MET A 440 -0.91 -15.60 20.11
N GLU A 441 -0.69 -14.31 19.83
CA GLU A 441 0.18 -13.44 20.61
C GLU A 441 -0.33 -13.19 22.04
N TYR A 442 -1.63 -13.00 22.27
CA TYR A 442 -2.15 -12.90 23.63
C TYR A 442 -2.07 -14.24 24.38
N MET A 443 -2.33 -15.37 23.70
CA MET A 443 -2.30 -16.70 24.33
C MET A 443 -0.89 -17.09 24.81
N GLN A 444 0.18 -16.79 24.08
CA GLN A 444 1.55 -17.05 24.55
C GLN A 444 1.88 -16.28 25.85
N TYR A 445 1.50 -15.00 25.94
CA TYR A 445 1.71 -14.21 27.17
C TYR A 445 0.85 -14.71 28.33
N ILE A 446 -0.39 -15.15 28.06
CA ILE A 446 -1.28 -15.79 29.05
C ILE A 446 -0.64 -17.09 29.58
N PHE A 447 -0.10 -17.95 28.72
CA PHE A 447 0.58 -19.18 29.16
C PHE A 447 1.83 -18.90 29.99
N ILE A 448 2.64 -17.90 29.63
CA ILE A 448 3.80 -17.47 30.43
C ILE A 448 3.34 -16.97 31.82
N ALA A 449 2.34 -16.09 31.86
CA ALA A 449 1.83 -15.52 33.12
C ALA A 449 1.21 -16.58 34.05
N LEU A 450 0.41 -17.49 33.51
CA LEU A 450 -0.18 -18.61 34.25
C LEU A 450 0.88 -19.62 34.70
N GLY A 451 1.89 -19.90 33.88
CA GLY A 451 3.03 -20.75 34.24
C GLY A 451 3.79 -20.19 35.45
N LEU A 452 4.19 -18.92 35.38
CA LEU A 452 4.85 -18.21 36.49
C LEU A 452 4.00 -18.20 37.76
N LEU A 453 2.71 -17.84 37.66
CA LEU A 453 1.80 -17.81 38.80
C LEU A 453 1.66 -19.20 39.46
N THR A 454 1.52 -20.25 38.64
CA THR A 454 1.39 -21.63 39.13
C THR A 454 2.67 -22.08 39.86
N ILE A 455 3.86 -21.76 39.33
CA ILE A 455 5.13 -22.04 39.99
C ILE A 455 5.21 -21.31 41.35
N VAL A 456 4.90 -20.00 41.40
CA VAL A 456 4.96 -19.21 42.64
C VAL A 456 4.02 -19.76 43.72
N VAL A 457 2.77 -20.08 43.35
CA VAL A 457 1.79 -20.66 44.28
C VAL A 457 2.25 -22.04 44.77
N ALA A 458 2.73 -22.89 43.87
CA ALA A 458 3.18 -24.24 44.23
C ALA A 458 4.44 -24.23 45.12
N VAL A 459 5.39 -23.31 44.89
CA VAL A 459 6.55 -23.09 45.76
C VAL A 459 6.12 -22.59 47.14
N PHE A 460 5.17 -21.66 47.22
CA PHE A 460 4.64 -21.19 48.51
C PHE A 460 3.94 -22.31 49.29
N VAL A 461 3.13 -23.14 48.63
CA VAL A 461 2.48 -24.32 49.23
C VAL A 461 3.53 -25.33 49.70
N PHE A 462 4.55 -25.63 48.88
CA PHE A 462 5.64 -26.54 49.25
C PHE A 462 6.41 -26.03 50.47
N TYR A 463 6.73 -24.73 50.53
CA TYR A 463 7.37 -24.10 51.69
C TYR A 463 6.50 -24.21 52.95
N LYS A 464 5.20 -23.88 52.85
CA LYS A 464 4.25 -24.02 53.98
C LYS A 464 4.11 -25.46 54.47
N VAL A 465 4.11 -26.45 53.57
CA VAL A 465 4.10 -27.88 53.94
C VAL A 465 5.40 -28.27 54.66
N LYS A 466 6.56 -27.84 54.16
CA LYS A 466 7.87 -28.17 54.73
C LYS A 466 8.14 -27.50 56.09
N VAL A 467 7.55 -26.34 56.35
CA VAL A 467 7.59 -25.67 57.67
C VAL A 467 6.55 -26.25 58.65
N GLY A 468 5.50 -26.90 58.16
CA GLY A 468 4.42 -27.48 58.96
C GLY A 468 4.67 -28.88 59.52
N THR A 469 5.76 -29.55 59.15
CA THR A 469 6.12 -30.89 59.64
C THR A 469 7.05 -30.84 60.84
N PRO A 470 6.66 -31.31 62.05
CA PRO A 470 7.59 -31.49 63.16
C PRO A 470 8.60 -32.61 62.83
N PRO A 471 9.80 -32.61 63.46
CA PRO A 471 10.79 -33.64 63.26
C PRO A 471 10.28 -35.01 63.73
N PRO A 472 10.71 -36.13 63.09
CA PRO A 472 10.32 -37.47 63.53
C PRO A 472 10.85 -37.75 64.94
N SER A 473 9.98 -38.21 65.83
CA SER A 473 10.36 -38.64 67.17
C SER A 473 11.23 -39.91 67.09
N ILE A 474 12.48 -39.80 67.55
CA ILE A 474 13.40 -40.94 67.65
C ILE A 474 12.89 -41.87 68.76
N CYS A 475 12.22 -42.95 68.36
CA CYS A 475 11.73 -43.96 69.30
C CYS A 475 12.92 -44.82 69.76
N CYS A 476 13.39 -44.60 70.98
CA CYS A 476 14.64 -45.17 71.47
C CYS A 476 14.42 -46.58 72.07
N CYS A 477 14.61 -47.62 71.26
CA CYS A 477 14.62 -49.01 71.74
C CYS A 477 16.01 -49.41 72.27
N CYS A 478 16.20 -49.49 73.60
CA CYS A 478 17.29 -50.25 74.22
C CYS A 478 16.97 -50.72 75.65
N CYS A 479 17.71 -51.71 76.11
CA CYS A 479 17.32 -52.64 77.16
C CYS A 479 17.66 -52.24 78.62
N SER A 480 16.77 -52.64 79.52
CA SER A 480 17.02 -53.44 80.74
C SER A 480 18.15 -53.13 81.75
N ALA A 481 17.70 -52.97 83.01
CA ALA A 481 18.17 -53.69 84.21
C ALA A 481 19.53 -53.33 84.88
N CYS A 482 19.47 -52.33 85.78
CA CYS A 482 20.05 -52.33 87.14
C CYS A 482 19.33 -51.22 87.95
N GLY A 483 19.31 -51.16 89.28
CA GLY A 483 19.83 -52.03 90.35
C GLY A 483 19.61 -51.30 91.69
N SER A 484 19.03 -51.96 92.70
CA SER A 484 18.42 -51.29 93.87
C SER A 484 19.38 -50.59 94.83
N PHE A 485 18.95 -49.46 95.44
CA PHE A 485 19.34 -49.09 96.82
C PHE A 485 18.29 -48.19 97.52
N HIS A 486 18.32 -48.12 98.87
CA HIS A 486 17.38 -47.36 99.73
C HIS A 486 17.64 -45.84 99.81
N GLY A 487 16.63 -45.05 100.20
CA GLY A 487 16.81 -43.65 100.65
C GLY A 487 15.51 -42.97 101.13
N PHE A 488 15.44 -42.61 102.42
CA PHE A 488 14.26 -42.05 103.11
C PHE A 488 14.08 -40.52 102.94
N ASN A 489 12.81 -40.09 102.83
CA ASN A 489 12.17 -38.88 103.41
C ASN A 489 12.64 -37.41 103.19
N HIS A 490 11.60 -36.54 103.20
CA HIS A 490 11.57 -35.09 103.51
C HIS A 490 12.27 -34.10 102.53
N VAL A 491 11.96 -32.78 102.49
CA VAL A 491 10.73 -31.93 102.55
C VAL A 491 11.20 -30.46 102.63
N PHE A 492 10.44 -29.48 102.07
CA PHE A 492 10.78 -28.03 102.01
C PHE A 492 12.02 -27.66 101.15
N SER A 493 12.23 -26.44 100.62
CA SER A 493 11.38 -25.23 100.51
C SER A 493 11.63 -24.44 99.21
N ARG A 494 10.51 -23.90 98.68
CA ARG A 494 10.25 -22.62 97.99
C ARG A 494 11.31 -21.48 98.00
N ALA A 495 11.27 -20.67 96.92
CA ALA A 495 11.60 -19.23 96.76
C ALA A 495 13.04 -18.75 96.38
N ASP A 496 13.18 -18.35 95.11
CA ASP A 496 13.61 -17.03 94.58
C ASP A 496 14.82 -16.24 95.15
N GLY A 497 15.70 -15.72 94.25
CA GLY A 497 16.54 -14.54 94.56
C GLY A 497 17.81 -14.28 93.72
N ASN A 498 17.68 -13.54 92.60
CA ASN A 498 18.65 -12.63 91.91
C ASN A 498 20.19 -12.78 92.02
N GLY A 499 20.91 -12.57 90.90
CA GLY A 499 22.38 -12.35 90.93
C GLY A 499 23.07 -12.01 89.58
N ALA A 500 23.05 -10.74 89.19
CA ALA A 500 23.95 -9.96 88.28
C ALA A 500 24.80 -10.61 87.15
N GLY A 501 24.90 -9.90 86.02
CA GLY A 501 25.89 -10.09 84.95
C GLY A 501 25.85 -8.91 83.94
N GLU A 502 27.00 -8.38 83.54
CA GLU A 502 27.12 -7.02 82.94
C GLU A 502 28.08 -7.00 81.72
N THR A 503 28.12 -5.89 80.98
CA THR A 503 29.20 -5.47 80.03
C THR A 503 29.22 -6.14 78.63
N ILE A 504 29.68 -5.54 77.50
CA ILE A 504 29.50 -4.20 76.85
C ILE A 504 30.32 -4.16 75.52
N LEU A 505 29.88 -3.40 74.48
CA LEU A 505 30.60 -3.07 73.20
C LEU A 505 30.95 -4.26 72.23
N ARG A 506 31.45 -4.10 70.98
CA ARG A 506 31.14 -3.22 69.79
C ARG A 506 32.03 -3.66 68.57
N ILE A 507 31.89 -2.95 67.44
CA ILE A 507 32.84 -2.65 66.31
C ILE A 507 33.10 -3.61 65.10
N THR A 508 32.76 -3.09 63.90
CA THR A 508 33.46 -3.09 62.56
C THR A 508 33.58 -4.28 61.58
N GLU A 509 33.56 -3.89 60.29
CA GLU A 509 34.10 -4.58 59.10
C GLU A 509 35.63 -4.82 59.19
N PRO A 510 36.22 -5.55 58.24
CA PRO A 510 37.19 -4.87 57.35
C PRO A 510 36.95 -5.08 55.84
N LYS A 511 37.74 -4.36 55.02
CA LYS A 511 37.61 -4.25 53.55
C LYS A 511 38.89 -4.66 52.82
N LYS A 512 38.76 -4.86 51.49
CA LYS A 512 39.81 -4.85 50.43
C LYS A 512 40.82 -6.02 50.46
N ALA A 513 41.50 -6.37 49.35
CA ALA A 513 41.28 -6.14 47.90
C ALA A 513 42.25 -7.03 47.10
N PHE A 514 42.05 -7.18 45.78
CA PHE A 514 43.11 -6.99 44.77
C PHE A 514 42.53 -6.83 43.35
N ASP A 515 43.18 -6.02 42.52
CA ASP A 515 42.89 -5.79 41.08
C ASP A 515 43.49 -6.93 40.20
N THR A 516 43.35 -7.05 38.87
CA THR A 516 43.17 -6.09 37.74
C THR A 516 42.54 -6.86 36.54
N ILE A 517 42.41 -6.47 35.25
CA ILE A 517 42.96 -5.43 34.34
C ILE A 517 41.84 -4.89 33.39
N PHE A 518 42.13 -3.79 32.68
CA PHE A 518 41.39 -3.13 31.57
C PHE A 518 41.84 -3.64 30.16
N PRO A 519 41.54 -2.97 29.01
CA PRO A 519 40.44 -2.07 28.55
C PRO A 519 39.71 -2.69 27.29
N ILE A 520 38.92 -2.06 26.39
CA ILE A 520 38.92 -0.78 25.62
C ILE A 520 37.46 -0.51 25.14
N THR A 521 36.74 0.54 25.56
CA THR A 521 36.57 1.92 25.02
C THR A 521 36.26 2.04 23.51
N ALA A 522 35.42 2.97 23.03
CA ALA A 522 34.99 4.29 23.56
C ALA A 522 33.44 4.46 23.52
N THR A 523 32.71 5.38 24.18
CA THR A 523 32.85 6.82 24.52
C THR A 523 32.99 7.76 23.32
N TYR A 524 32.40 8.95 23.23
CA TYR A 524 31.43 9.73 24.04
C TYR A 524 30.49 10.46 23.01
N ARG A 525 29.45 11.25 23.31
CA ARG A 525 29.43 12.46 24.16
C ARG A 525 28.02 13.05 24.22
N THR A 526 27.48 13.31 25.41
CA THR A 526 26.36 14.24 25.61
C THR A 526 26.87 15.61 26.05
N ARG A 527 26.15 16.68 25.71
CA ARG A 527 26.31 18.02 26.30
C ARG A 527 24.93 18.67 26.45
N SER A 528 24.76 19.44 27.50
CA SER A 528 23.53 20.18 27.84
C SER A 528 23.92 21.59 28.28
N LEU A 529 23.13 22.61 27.90
CA LEU A 529 22.51 23.55 28.85
C LEU A 529 21.61 24.61 28.16
N LYS A 530 20.34 24.66 28.58
CA LYS A 530 19.53 25.83 29.02
C LYS A 530 19.26 27.09 28.16
N GLN A 531 18.09 27.68 28.47
CA GLN A 531 17.58 29.06 28.22
C GLN A 531 17.12 29.39 26.78
N MET A 532 16.05 30.16 26.53
CA MET A 532 15.15 31.00 27.37
C MET A 532 13.65 30.65 27.19
N ILE A 533 12.74 30.84 28.17
CA ILE A 533 11.71 31.92 28.33
C ILE A 533 10.82 32.15 27.07
N GLY A 534 9.47 32.20 27.12
CA GLY A 534 8.51 32.11 28.25
C GLY A 534 7.05 32.42 27.82
N TYR A 535 6.18 32.77 28.79
CA TYR A 535 4.69 32.88 28.72
C TYR A 535 3.96 31.52 28.61
N LYS A 536 2.98 31.12 29.45
CA LYS A 536 1.87 31.70 30.26
C LYS A 536 0.50 31.49 29.57
N GLY A 537 -0.35 30.66 30.18
CA GLY A 537 -1.75 30.46 29.74
C GLY A 537 -2.48 29.34 30.48
N CYS A 538 -2.88 29.55 31.75
CA CYS A 538 -3.72 28.61 32.50
C CYS A 538 -5.13 29.18 32.72
N ILE A 539 -6.18 28.48 32.27
CA ILE A 539 -7.59 28.65 32.71
C ILE A 539 -8.22 27.26 32.88
N TYR A 540 -9.23 27.15 33.76
CA TYR A 540 -9.81 25.91 34.28
C TYR A 540 -11.00 25.32 33.49
N ILE A 541 -11.04 23.99 33.46
CA ILE A 541 -12.18 23.06 33.69
C ILE A 541 -13.62 23.59 33.52
N SER A 542 -14.35 23.02 32.54
CA SER A 542 -15.80 22.66 32.58
C SER A 542 -16.17 21.90 31.28
N GLY A 543 -17.17 21.00 31.18
CA GLY A 543 -18.05 20.44 32.23
C GLY A 543 -19.48 20.03 31.79
N ALA A 544 -19.68 19.44 30.61
CA ALA A 544 -20.96 18.86 30.13
C ALA A 544 -20.63 17.71 29.14
N ILE A 545 -21.29 16.54 29.05
CA ILE A 545 -22.65 16.07 29.36
C ILE A 545 -23.77 16.79 28.60
N GLN A 546 -24.12 16.25 27.43
CA GLN A 546 -25.53 16.09 27.05
C GLN A 546 -25.74 14.87 26.13
N LYS A 547 -26.89 14.20 26.27
CA LYS A 547 -27.43 13.19 25.34
C LYS A 547 -28.46 13.86 24.41
N ILE A 548 -29.05 13.05 23.52
CA ILE A 548 -30.25 13.34 22.71
C ILE A 548 -29.86 14.06 21.38
N HIS A 549 -30.39 13.67 20.21
CA HIS A 549 -31.49 12.72 19.95
C HIS A 549 -31.08 11.49 19.11
#